data_AF-A0A3N5V7X7-F1
#
_entry.id   AF-A0A3N5V7X7-F1
#
_cell.length_a   1.000
_cell.length_b   1.000
_cell.length_c   1.000
_cell.angle_alpha   90.00
_cell.angle_beta   90.00
_cell.angle_gamma   90.00
#
_symmetry.space_group_name_H-M   'P 1'
#
loop_
_entity.id
_entity.type
_entity.pdbx_description
1 polymer ?
#
loop_
_entity_poly.entity_id
_entity_poly.type
_entity_poly.pdbx_seq_one_letter_code
_entity_poly.pdbx_strand_id
1 'polypeptide(L)' 'MSDSLRIPDSIDLQRLQAMQLVAKMKESADKHGIGFIGGFVAPDGQKFIMTNMDDEDTQALLPDNLK' A
#
# COMPACT_ATOMS: atom_id res chain seq x y z
N MET A 1 -27.14 -10.66 -9.58
CA MET A 1 -25.89 -10.74 -10.35
C MET A 1 -25.66 -9.38 -10.99
N SER A 2 -25.10 -8.44 -10.23
CA SER A 2 -24.59 -7.17 -10.77
C SER A 2 -23.44 -6.77 -9.87
N ASP A 3 -22.32 -7.48 -10.01
CA ASP A 3 -21.05 -7.14 -9.39
C ASP A 3 -20.64 -5.77 -9.94
N SER A 4 -21.10 -4.73 -9.26
CA SER A 4 -20.65 -3.38 -9.50
C SER A 4 -19.25 -3.33 -8.92
N LEU A 5 -18.28 -3.83 -9.69
CA LEU A 5 -16.93 -3.32 -9.71
C LEU A 5 -17.08 -1.80 -9.89
N ARG A 6 -17.30 -1.11 -8.77
CA ARG A 6 -17.18 0.33 -8.66
C ARG A 6 -15.70 0.59 -8.86
N ILE A 7 -15.24 0.55 -10.09
CA ILE A 7 -14.05 1.25 -10.50
C ILE A 7 -14.48 2.70 -10.28
N PRO A 8 -14.07 3.38 -9.19
CA PRO A 8 -14.47 4.75 -8.99
C PRO A 8 -13.86 5.50 -10.17
N ASP A 9 -14.69 6.18 -10.95
CA ASP A 9 -14.37 6.92 -12.19
C ASP A 9 -13.32 8.04 -12.01
N SER A 10 -12.67 8.07 -10.85
CA SER A 10 -11.50 8.86 -10.58
C SER A 10 -10.64 7.97 -9.68
N ILE A 11 -9.62 7.32 -10.22
CA ILE A 11 -8.48 7.02 -9.35
C ILE A 11 -8.01 8.39 -8.91
N ASP A 12 -8.43 8.76 -7.70
CA ASP A 12 -8.18 10.07 -7.13
C ASP A 12 -6.69 10.37 -7.30
N LEU A 13 -6.35 11.53 -7.87
CA LEU A 13 -4.97 11.85 -8.20
C LEU A 13 -4.05 11.69 -6.98
N GLN A 14 -4.60 11.89 -5.78
CA GLN A 14 -3.90 11.70 -4.51
C GLN A 14 -3.61 10.22 -4.23
N ARG A 15 -4.51 9.30 -4.61
CA ARG A 15 -4.31 7.85 -4.52
C ARG A 15 -3.20 7.40 -5.47
N LEU A 16 -3.16 7.91 -6.70
CA LEU A 16 -2.06 7.63 -7.63
C LEU A 16 -0.73 8.17 -7.10
N GLN A 17 -0.72 9.39 -6.56
CA GLN A 17 0.47 9.99 -5.96
C GLN A 17 0.94 9.20 -4.72
N ALA A 18 0.02 8.78 -3.86
CA ALA A 18 0.33 7.97 -2.69
C ALA A 18 0.88 6.59 -3.07
N MET A 19 0.28 5.91 -4.06
CA MET A 19 0.82 4.67 -4.60
C MET A 19 2.23 4.87 -5.16
N GLN A 20 2.46 5.93 -5.94
CA GLN A 20 3.77 6.22 -6.50
C GLN A 20 4.80 6.51 -5.39
N LEU A 21 4.39 7.19 -4.32
CA LEU A 21 5.26 7.46 -3.17
C LEU A 21 5.66 6.16 -2.47
N VAL A 22 4.69 5.31 -2.14
CA VAL A 22 4.95 4.02 -1.48
C VAL A 22 5.80 3.12 -2.38
N ALA A 23 5.57 3.11 -3.69
CA ALA A 23 6.40 2.38 -4.65
C ALA A 23 7.86 2.87 -4.62
N LYS A 24 8.09 4.19 -4.67
CA LYS A 24 9.45 4.76 -4.57
C LYS A 24 10.14 4.42 -3.25
N MET A 25 9.38 4.40 -2.15
CA MET A 25 9.90 4.01 -0.84
C MET A 25 10.32 2.54 -0.82
N LYS A 26 9.47 1.65 -1.36
CA LYS A 26 9.78 0.23 -1.54
C LYS A 26 11.02 0.05 -2.41
N GLU A 27 11.06 0.68 -3.58
CA GLU A 27 12.21 0.61 -4.50
C GLU A 27 13.51 1.10 -3.85
N SER A 28 13.45 2.14 -3.01
CA SER A 28 14.61 2.61 -2.27
C SER A 28 15.05 1.61 -1.21
N ALA A 29 14.12 0.98 -0.49
CA ALA A 29 14.43 -0.02 0.51
C ALA A 29 15.03 -1.28 -0.12
N ASP A 30 14.44 -1.76 -1.23
CA ASP A 30 14.97 -2.85 -2.05
C ASP A 30 16.41 -2.58 -2.50
N LYS A 31 16.70 -1.36 -2.98
CA LYS A 31 18.06 -0.96 -3.39
C LYS A 31 19.10 -1.03 -2.27
N HIS A 32 18.68 -0.88 -1.02
CA HIS A 32 19.58 -0.93 0.14
C HIS A 32 19.54 -2.30 0.86
N GLY A 33 18.76 -3.27 0.36
CA GLY A 33 18.56 -4.56 1.00
C GLY A 33 17.83 -4.46 2.35
N ILE A 34 17.01 -3.42 2.52
CA ILE A 34 16.23 -3.18 3.74
C ILE A 34 14.80 -3.63 3.46
N GLY A 35 14.21 -4.36 4.42
CA GLY A 35 12.80 -4.71 4.33
C GLY A 35 11.90 -3.50 4.62
N PHE A 36 10.83 -3.39 3.84
CA PHE A 36 9.91 -2.28 3.80
C PHE A 36 8.49 -2.79 3.89
N ILE A 37 7.73 -2.21 4.80
CA ILE A 37 6.27 -2.36 4.88
C ILE A 37 5.73 -0.94 4.94
N GLY A 38 4.99 -0.56 3.91
CA GLY A 38 4.44 0.79 3.81
C GLY A 38 3.08 0.77 3.14
N GLY A 39 2.28 1.77 3.47
CA GLY A 39 0.93 1.84 3.00
C GLY A 39 0.27 3.16 3.33
N PHE A 40 -0.91 3.36 2.77
CA PHE A 40 -1.74 4.51 3.09
C PHE A 40 -3.19 4.09 3.24
N VAL A 41 -3.93 4.84 4.04
CA VAL A 41 -5.38 4.70 4.15
C VAL A 41 -5.98 5.85 3.35
N ALA A 42 -6.74 5.52 2.32
CA ALA A 42 -7.47 6.49 1.53
C ALA A 42 -8.66 7.05 2.36
N PRO A 43 -9.15 8.27 2.04
CA PRO A 43 -10.24 8.91 2.79
C PRO A 43 -11.58 8.16 2.73
N ASP A 44 -11.72 7.22 1.79
CA ASP A 44 -12.85 6.29 1.69
C ASP A 44 -12.70 5.05 2.60
N GLY A 45 -11.61 4.96 3.35
CA GLY A 45 -11.28 3.84 4.23
C GLY A 45 -10.56 2.69 3.53
N GLN A 46 -10.25 2.78 2.24
CA GLN A 46 -9.47 1.73 1.56
C GLN A 46 -8.01 1.77 2.01
N LYS A 47 -7.49 0.66 2.51
CA LYS A 47 -6.08 0.51 2.87
C LYS A 47 -5.29 -0.04 1.67
N PHE A 48 -4.17 0.60 1.36
CA PHE A 48 -3.18 0.10 0.41
C PHE A 48 -1.92 -0.23 1.17
N ILE A 49 -1.47 -1.48 1.10
CA ILE A 49 -0.26 -1.96 1.74
C ILE A 49 0.64 -2.53 0.65
N MET A 50 1.91 -2.20 0.70
CA MET A 50 2.94 -2.71 -0.19
C MET A 50 4.19 -3.02 0.62
N THR A 51 4.74 -4.21 0.38
CA THR A 51 5.93 -4.70 1.06
C THR A 51 6.87 -5.41 0.09
N ASN A 52 8.15 -5.48 0.44
CA ASN A 52 9.14 -6.39 -0.15
C ASN A 52 9.58 -7.49 0.84
N MET A 53 8.94 -7.57 2.02
CA MET A 53 9.20 -8.59 3.03
C MET A 53 8.26 -9.77 2.80
N ASP A 54 8.66 -10.95 3.27
CA ASP A 54 7.81 -12.14 3.27
C ASP A 54 6.61 -11.94 4.21
N ASP A 55 5.50 -12.64 3.93
CA ASP A 55 4.24 -12.48 4.68
C ASP A 55 4.39 -12.72 6.20
N GLU A 56 5.34 -13.57 6.60
CA GLU A 56 5.64 -13.88 8.00
C GLU A 56 6.28 -12.70 8.74
N ASP A 57 7.29 -12.04 8.14
CA ASP A 57 7.89 -10.81 8.67
C ASP A 57 6.91 -9.64 8.62
N THR A 58 6.07 -9.64 7.59
CA THR A 58 5.05 -8.62 7.36
C THR A 58 4.02 -8.59 8.48
N GLN A 59 3.48 -9.75 8.90
CA GLN A 59 2.54 -9.82 10.04
C GLN A 59 3.17 -9.44 11.37
N ALA A 60 4.46 -9.69 11.56
CA ALA A 60 5.18 -9.38 12.80
C ALA A 60 5.50 -7.88 12.93
N LEU A 61 5.76 -7.21 11.81
CA LEU A 61 6.23 -5.81 11.78
C LEU A 61 5.18 -4.81 11.28
N LEU A 62 3.99 -5.28 10.87
CA LEU A 62 2.89 -4.40 10.48
C LEU A 62 2.45 -3.54 11.69
N PRO A 63 2.47 -2.20 11.58
CA PRO A 63 1.97 -1.33 12.64
C PRO A 63 0.49 -1.62 12.91
N ASP A 64 0.05 -1.61 14.18
CA ASP A 64 -1.35 -1.96 14.53
C ASP A 64 -2.41 -1.07 13.86
N ASN A 65 -2.05 0.15 13.45
CA ASN A 65 -2.95 1.02 12.66
C ASN A 65 -3.20 0.52 11.22
N LEU A 66 -2.32 -0.36 10.73
CA LEU A 66 -2.40 -0.98 9.40
C LEU A 66 -2.84 -2.45 9.47
N LYS A 67 -2.90 -3.07 10.67
CA LYS A 67 -3.58 -4.36 10.86
C LYS A 67 -5.07 -4.29 10.54
#